data_AF-A0A401YZI4-F1
#
_entry.id   AF-A0A401YZI4-F1
#
_cell.length_a   1.000
_cell.length_b   1.000
_cell.length_c   1.000
_cell.angle_alpha   90.00
_cell.angle_beta   90.00
_cell.angle_gamma   90.00
#
_symmetry.space_group_name_H-M   'P 1'
#
loop_
_entity.id
_entity.type
_entity.pdbx_description
1 polymer ?
#
loop_
_entity_poly.entity_id
_entity_poly.type
_entity_poly.pdbx_seq_one_letter_code
_entity_poly.pdbx_strand_id
1 'polypeptide(L)'
;MNEWEPWRQDDNGARFRIRGYADRVGAIAGRLVIESGLPHKQMYWVAGPPVPTCPTPADAADLIEALSADPEPSAAAFLAAFQRVGESSRDDSWLEPDTIATVFRAAWDTAEPAAGERESGADAGSGHADHPVSAPGRARDHLTRAAVTLRIRDPRAVMRRQDLLDLVTHAPR
;
A
#
# COMPACT_ATOMS: atom_id res chain seq x y z
N MET A 1 15.49 13.73 18.23
CA MET A 1 14.97 12.85 17.16
C MET A 1 13.55 12.48 17.55
N ASN A 2 12.55 13.03 16.86
CA ASN A 2 11.15 12.62 17.03
C ASN A 2 10.90 11.45 16.09
N GLU A 3 11.35 10.26 16.48
CA GLU A 3 11.17 9.06 15.68
C GLU A 3 9.80 8.45 15.92
N TRP A 4 9.20 7.94 14.86
CA TRP A 4 8.02 7.10 14.93
C TRP A 4 8.44 5.65 15.10
N GLU A 5 7.84 4.96 16.07
CA GLU A 5 8.32 3.65 16.51
C GLU A 5 7.17 2.64 16.49
N PRO A 6 7.22 1.62 15.63
CA PRO A 6 6.36 0.46 15.77
C PRO A 6 6.82 -0.41 16.92
N TRP A 7 5.86 -0.84 17.70
CA TRP A 7 6.04 -1.69 18.87
C TRP A 7 5.25 -2.97 18.70
N ARG A 8 5.77 -4.05 19.29
CA ARG A 8 5.09 -5.34 19.45
C ARG A 8 4.92 -5.64 20.92
N GLN A 9 3.79 -6.24 21.28
CA GLN A 9 3.61 -6.93 22.55
C GLN A 9 3.32 -8.41 22.29
N ASP A 10 4.08 -9.29 22.95
CA ASP A 10 3.82 -10.73 22.90
C ASP A 10 2.72 -11.16 23.89
N ASP A 11 2.43 -12.45 23.92
CA ASP A 11 1.42 -13.06 24.78
C ASP A 11 1.80 -13.06 26.27
N ASN A 12 3.09 -12.91 26.59
CA ASN A 12 3.58 -12.71 27.96
C ASN A 12 3.52 -11.25 28.39
N GLY A 13 3.05 -10.36 27.52
CA GLY A 13 2.95 -8.93 27.77
C GLY A 13 4.28 -8.17 27.61
N ALA A 14 5.35 -8.83 27.17
CA ALA A 14 6.63 -8.18 26.94
C ALA A 14 6.56 -7.30 25.69
N ARG A 15 7.12 -6.08 25.79
CA ARG A 15 7.05 -5.05 24.76
C ARG A 15 8.40 -4.84 24.10
N PHE A 16 8.42 -4.84 22.77
CA PHE A 16 9.62 -4.72 21.97
C PHE A 16 9.44 -3.63 20.91
N ARG A 17 10.40 -2.70 20.85
CA ARG A 17 10.51 -1.77 19.72
C ARG A 17 11.01 -2.54 18.51
N ILE A 18 10.34 -2.37 17.37
CA ILE A 18 10.68 -3.09 16.14
C ILE A 18 11.77 -2.35 15.37
N ARG A 19 11.53 -1.07 15.02
CA ARG A 19 12.51 -0.16 14.38
C ARG A 19 12.06 1.30 14.51
N GLY A 20 12.92 2.25 14.13
CA GLY A 20 12.56 3.68 14.01
C GLY A 20 12.23 4.08 12.58
N TYR A 21 11.38 5.10 12.44
CA TYR A 21 11.02 5.73 11.18
C TYR A 21 11.08 7.25 11.30
N ALA A 22 11.37 7.89 10.17
CA ALA A 22 11.37 9.34 10.07
C ALA A 22 9.95 9.94 10.10
N ASP A 23 8.95 9.18 9.65
CA ASP A 23 7.57 9.67 9.47
C ASP A 23 6.51 8.64 9.92
N ARG A 24 5.29 9.15 10.18
CA ARG A 24 4.16 8.36 10.70
C ARG A 24 3.71 7.31 9.69
N VAL A 25 3.58 7.71 8.41
CA VAL A 25 3.08 6.85 7.32
C VAL A 25 3.98 5.63 7.16
N GLY A 26 5.31 5.82 7.18
CA GLY A 26 6.28 4.74 7.14
C GLY A 26 6.16 3.79 8.33
N ALA A 27 6.01 4.34 9.54
CA ALA A 27 5.86 3.53 10.75
C ALA A 27 4.58 2.68 10.73
N ILE A 28 3.43 3.27 10.37
CA ILE A 28 2.17 2.54 10.24
C ILE A 28 2.26 1.55 9.07
N ALA A 29 2.95 1.88 7.97
CA ALA A 29 3.07 1.00 6.81
C ALA A 29 3.79 -0.28 7.20
N GLY A 30 4.93 -0.19 7.87
CA GLY A 30 5.62 -1.38 8.33
C GLY A 30 4.85 -2.16 9.41
N ARG A 31 4.01 -1.50 10.23
CA ARG A 31 3.06 -2.22 11.10
C ARG A 31 2.07 -3.04 10.27
N LEU A 32 1.42 -2.43 9.27
CA LEU A 32 0.45 -3.10 8.42
C LEU A 32 1.07 -4.25 7.63
N VAL A 33 2.31 -4.12 7.17
CA VAL A 33 3.03 -5.23 6.50
C VAL A 33 3.16 -6.44 7.41
N ILE A 34 3.45 -6.23 8.70
CA ILE A 34 3.53 -7.33 9.67
C ILE A 34 2.14 -7.91 9.94
N GLU A 35 1.15 -7.06 10.21
CA GLU A 35 -0.21 -7.46 10.54
C GLU A 35 -0.93 -8.17 9.38
N SER A 36 -0.53 -7.88 8.14
CA SER A 36 -1.06 -8.50 6.92
C SER A 36 -0.39 -9.80 6.51
N GLY A 37 0.53 -10.30 7.35
CA GLY A 37 1.12 -11.63 7.24
C GLY A 37 0.26 -12.72 7.87
N LEU A 38 0.91 -13.78 8.37
CA LEU A 38 0.21 -14.88 9.03
C LEU A 38 -0.47 -14.43 10.34
N PRO A 39 -1.70 -14.89 10.61
CA PRO A 39 -2.38 -14.60 11.86
C PRO A 39 -1.52 -14.98 13.08
N HIS A 40 -1.33 -14.01 13.98
CA HIS A 40 -0.55 -14.18 15.20
C HIS A 40 -1.22 -13.48 16.39
N LYS A 41 -0.95 -13.97 17.60
CA LYS A 41 -1.51 -13.44 18.85
C LYS A 41 -0.84 -12.15 19.34
N GLN A 42 0.17 -11.67 18.62
CA GLN A 42 0.92 -10.48 18.98
C GLN A 42 0.12 -9.21 18.67
N MET A 43 0.22 -8.22 19.56
CA MET A 43 -0.36 -6.90 19.36
C MET A 43 0.70 -5.94 18.83
N TYR A 44 0.29 -5.07 17.91
CA TYR A 44 1.18 -4.07 17.30
C TYR A 44 0.58 -2.68 17.39
N TRP A 45 1.41 -1.68 17.67
CA TRP A 45 1.01 -0.27 17.65
C TRP A 45 2.17 0.61 17.22
N VAL A 46 1.86 1.86 16.87
CA VAL A 46 2.86 2.87 16.54
C VAL A 46 2.84 3.94 17.62
N ALA A 47 3.99 4.25 18.19
CA ALA A 47 4.20 5.37 19.09
C ALA A 47 4.92 6.52 18.35
N GLY A 48 4.54 7.75 18.64
CA GLY A 48 5.16 8.95 18.08
C GLY A 48 4.35 10.22 18.38
N PRO A 49 4.77 11.38 17.87
CA PRO A 49 4.07 12.66 18.06
C PRO A 49 2.61 12.60 17.60
N PRO A 50 1.65 13.35 18.17
CA PRO A 50 0.23 13.25 17.78
C PRO A 50 -0.10 13.88 16.41
N VAL A 51 0.89 14.43 15.70
CA VAL A 51 0.68 15.23 14.49
C VAL A 51 0.58 14.30 13.28
N PRO A 52 -0.47 14.44 12.43
CA PRO A 52 -0.58 13.67 11.21
C PRO A 52 0.53 14.04 10.20
N THR A 53 0.96 13.08 9.38
CA THR A 53 1.89 13.35 8.29
C THR A 53 1.15 13.94 7.08
N CYS A 54 -0.07 13.47 6.83
CA CYS A 54 -0.99 13.93 5.81
C CYS A 54 -2.23 14.53 6.47
N PRO A 55 -2.28 15.86 6.69
CA PRO A 55 -3.47 16.53 7.20
C PRO A 55 -4.67 16.46 6.23
N THR A 56 -4.43 16.33 4.93
CA THR A 56 -5.48 16.35 3.89
C THR A 56 -5.33 15.21 2.87
N PRO A 57 -6.39 14.90 2.10
CA PRO A 57 -6.30 13.97 0.97
C PRO A 57 -5.27 14.37 -0.09
N ALA A 58 -5.02 15.67 -0.29
CA ALA A 58 -4.01 16.16 -1.24
C ALA A 58 -2.58 15.80 -0.78
N ASP A 59 -2.30 15.90 0.52
CA ASP A 59 -1.00 15.49 1.08
C ASP A 59 -0.78 13.97 0.89
N ALA A 60 -1.83 13.17 1.06
CA ALA A 60 -1.78 11.73 0.78
C ALA A 60 -1.53 11.46 -0.72
N ALA A 61 -2.14 12.24 -1.62
CA ALA A 61 -1.92 12.12 -3.06
C ALA A 61 -0.45 12.40 -3.43
N ASP A 62 0.15 13.44 -2.85
CA ASP A 62 1.55 13.79 -3.10
C ASP A 62 2.50 12.68 -2.65
N LEU A 63 2.26 12.07 -1.48
CA LEU A 63 3.04 10.91 -1.03
C LEU A 63 2.86 9.69 -1.93
N ILE A 64 1.63 9.42 -2.38
CA ILE A 64 1.33 8.28 -3.26
C ILE A 64 2.04 8.42 -4.60
N GLU A 65 2.02 9.62 -5.20
CA GLU A 65 2.68 9.87 -6.48
C GLU A 65 4.21 9.83 -6.38
N ALA A 66 4.76 10.20 -5.22
CA ALA A 66 6.18 10.13 -4.94
C ALA A 66 6.70 8.69 -4.75
N LEU A 67 5.82 7.68 -4.61
CA LEU A 67 6.24 6.29 -4.53
C LEU A 67 6.99 5.88 -5.80
N SER A 68 8.11 5.22 -5.59
CA SER A 68 8.95 4.67 -6.64
C SER A 68 9.61 3.39 -6.13
N ALA A 69 9.85 2.45 -7.03
CA ALA A 69 10.60 1.23 -6.79
C ALA A 69 11.42 0.92 -8.05
N ASP A 70 12.58 0.32 -7.86
CA ASP A 70 13.42 -0.17 -8.95
C ASP A 70 13.89 -1.58 -8.62
N PRO A 71 13.38 -2.62 -9.31
CA PRO A 71 12.37 -2.57 -10.38
C PRO A 71 10.94 -2.25 -9.89
N GLU A 72 10.10 -1.69 -10.76
CA GLU A 72 8.68 -1.42 -10.47
C GLU A 72 7.90 -2.73 -10.25
N PRO A 73 6.99 -2.79 -9.25
CA PRO A 73 6.06 -3.92 -9.11
C PRO A 73 5.14 -4.07 -10.33
N SER A 74 4.77 -5.31 -10.63
CA SER A 74 3.69 -5.54 -11.60
C SER A 74 2.35 -5.05 -11.02
N ALA A 75 1.41 -4.60 -11.86
CA ALA A 75 0.09 -4.20 -11.36
C ALA A 75 -0.65 -5.33 -10.66
N ALA A 76 -0.52 -6.57 -11.15
CA ALA A 76 -1.15 -7.72 -10.48
C ALA A 76 -0.60 -7.92 -9.06
N ALA A 77 0.73 -7.86 -8.90
CA ALA A 77 1.37 -7.96 -7.58
C ALA A 77 0.98 -6.79 -6.67
N PHE A 78 0.96 -5.57 -7.21
CA PHE A 78 0.52 -4.38 -6.48
C PHE A 78 -0.93 -4.52 -6.00
N LEU A 79 -1.87 -4.89 -6.86
CA LEU A 79 -3.28 -5.04 -6.51
C LEU A 79 -3.50 -6.15 -5.48
N ALA A 80 -2.80 -7.27 -5.61
CA ALA A 80 -2.85 -8.36 -4.62
C ALA A 80 -2.32 -7.91 -3.25
N ALA A 81 -1.19 -7.19 -3.22
CA ALA A 81 -0.64 -6.61 -2.00
C ALA A 81 -1.59 -5.56 -1.40
N PHE A 82 -2.19 -4.72 -2.24
CA PHE A 82 -3.14 -3.69 -1.83
C PHE A 82 -4.38 -4.27 -1.16
N GLN A 83 -4.96 -5.32 -1.73
CA GLN A 83 -6.10 -6.03 -1.14
C GLN A 83 -5.73 -6.62 0.22
N ARG A 84 -4.64 -7.38 0.29
CA ARG A 84 -4.15 -8.01 1.53
C ARG A 84 -3.90 -7.00 2.65
N VAL A 85 -3.23 -5.88 2.34
CA VAL A 85 -2.96 -4.81 3.30
C VAL A 85 -4.24 -4.07 3.69
N GLY A 86 -5.10 -3.75 2.73
CA GLY A 86 -6.37 -3.06 2.95
C GLY A 86 -7.32 -3.84 3.85
N GLU A 87 -7.40 -5.16 3.68
CA GLU A 87 -8.18 -6.07 4.54
C GLU A 87 -7.63 -6.16 5.98
N SER A 88 -6.32 -5.95 6.14
CA SER A 88 -5.67 -5.96 7.45
C SER A 88 -5.89 -4.66 8.25
N SER A 89 -6.43 -3.63 7.61
CA SER A 89 -6.93 -2.44 8.31
C SER A 89 -8.19 -2.82 9.09
N ARG A 90 -8.00 -3.11 10.39
CA ARG A 90 -9.01 -3.65 11.31
C ARG A 90 -10.22 -2.72 11.55
N ASP A 91 -10.16 -1.47 11.15
CA ASP A 91 -11.23 -0.50 11.36
C ASP A 91 -12.05 -0.28 10.08
N ASP A 92 -13.35 -0.56 10.16
CA ASP A 92 -14.38 -0.12 9.20
C ASP A 92 -14.75 1.37 9.39
N SER A 93 -14.00 2.10 10.22
CA SER A 93 -14.18 3.53 10.41
C SER A 93 -13.71 4.33 9.20
N TRP A 94 -14.04 5.63 9.21
CA TRP A 94 -13.54 6.60 8.25
C TRP A 94 -12.01 6.57 8.20
N LEU A 95 -11.46 6.49 6.99
CA LEU A 95 -10.02 6.47 6.76
C LEU A 95 -9.47 7.90 6.79
N GLU A 96 -8.54 8.12 7.71
CA GLU A 96 -7.69 9.31 7.74
C GLU A 96 -6.74 9.33 6.51
N PRO A 97 -6.32 10.50 6.01
CA PRO A 97 -5.39 10.57 4.88
C PRO A 97 -4.06 9.84 5.13
N ASP A 98 -3.55 9.84 6.36
CA ASP A 98 -2.39 9.04 6.76
C ASP A 98 -2.63 7.54 6.51
N THR A 99 -3.81 7.03 6.85
CA THR A 99 -4.16 5.62 6.65
C THR A 99 -4.23 5.29 5.16
N ILE A 100 -4.79 6.17 4.34
CA ILE A 100 -4.83 6.01 2.88
C ILE A 100 -3.40 5.91 2.32
N ALA A 101 -2.54 6.89 2.59
CA ALA A 101 -1.15 6.89 2.13
C ALA A 101 -0.38 5.66 2.63
N THR A 102 -0.66 5.22 3.85
CA THR A 102 -0.05 4.03 4.45
C THR A 102 -0.38 2.76 3.68
N VAL A 103 -1.65 2.54 3.30
CA VAL A 103 -2.05 1.34 2.54
C VAL A 103 -1.33 1.28 1.20
N PHE A 104 -1.26 2.41 0.47
CA PHE A 104 -0.51 2.49 -0.79
C PHE A 104 0.97 2.19 -0.60
N ARG A 105 1.61 2.81 0.40
CA ARG A 105 3.04 2.59 0.69
C ARG A 105 3.32 1.13 1.06
N ALA A 106 2.54 0.55 1.97
CA ALA A 106 2.70 -0.84 2.38
C ALA A 106 2.45 -1.83 1.24
N ALA A 107 1.45 -1.57 0.40
CA ALA A 107 1.19 -2.37 -0.80
C ALA A 107 2.35 -2.29 -1.79
N TRP A 108 2.84 -1.08 -2.06
CA TRP A 108 3.98 -0.84 -2.96
C TRP A 108 5.26 -1.51 -2.46
N ASP A 109 5.60 -1.34 -1.18
CA ASP A 109 6.82 -1.86 -0.55
C ASP A 109 6.84 -3.41 -0.45
N THR A 110 5.68 -4.06 -0.55
CA THR A 110 5.55 -5.53 -0.44
C THR A 110 5.10 -6.23 -1.71
N ALA A 111 4.82 -5.48 -2.76
CA ALA A 111 4.48 -6.05 -4.05
C ALA A 111 5.72 -6.65 -4.70
N GLU A 112 5.59 -7.87 -5.20
CA GLU A 112 6.66 -8.50 -5.94
C GLU A 112 6.99 -7.69 -7.21
N PRO A 113 8.29 -7.51 -7.51
CA PRO A 113 8.69 -6.80 -8.71
C PRO A 113 8.16 -7.50 -9.96
N ALA A 114 7.90 -6.74 -11.02
CA ALA A 114 7.64 -7.36 -12.31
C ALA A 114 8.86 -8.26 -12.64
N ALA A 115 8.61 -9.54 -12.88
CA ALA A 115 9.66 -10.42 -13.37
C ALA A 115 10.16 -9.80 -14.68
N GLY A 116 11.40 -9.30 -14.67
CA GLY A 116 12.09 -9.00 -15.92
C GLY A 116 12.01 -10.25 -16.78
N GLU A 117 11.75 -10.08 -18.07
CA GLU A 117 11.97 -11.13 -19.08
C GLU A 117 13.37 -11.69 -18.84
N ARG A 118 13.49 -12.74 -18.03
CA ARG A 118 14.71 -13.52 -17.97
C ARG A 118 14.81 -14.09 -19.36
N GLU A 119 15.82 -13.68 -20.13
CA GLU A 119 16.18 -14.27 -21.41
C GLU A 119 16.20 -15.79 -21.26
N SER A 120 15.07 -16.43 -21.54
CA SER A 120 14.97 -17.87 -21.66
C SER A 120 15.30 -18.15 -23.11
N GLY A 121 16.60 -18.27 -23.39
CA GLY A 121 17.06 -18.89 -24.62
C GLY A 121 16.55 -20.32 -24.67
N ALA A 122 15.46 -20.55 -25.40
CA ALA A 122 15.05 -21.86 -25.92
C ALA A 122 13.93 -21.68 -26.95
N ASP A 123 14.35 -21.68 -28.21
CA ASP A 123 13.80 -22.36 -29.39
C ASP A 123 12.28 -22.43 -29.67
N ALA A 124 11.98 -22.33 -30.96
CA ALA A 124 10.69 -22.08 -31.57
C ALA A 124 9.60 -23.13 -31.29
N GLY A 125 8.36 -22.64 -31.13
CA GLY A 125 7.14 -23.45 -31.11
C GLY A 125 5.91 -22.59 -31.44
N SER A 126 5.38 -22.79 -32.64
CA SER A 126 4.26 -22.07 -33.26
C SER A 126 2.94 -22.11 -32.47
N GLY A 127 2.26 -20.95 -32.41
CA GLY A 127 0.84 -20.83 -32.77
C GLY A 127 -0.23 -21.02 -31.69
N HIS A 128 -0.70 -19.91 -31.12
CA HIS A 128 -2.14 -19.62 -31.00
C HIS A 128 -2.32 -18.11 -30.76
N ALA A 129 -3.08 -17.44 -31.63
CA ALA A 129 -3.44 -16.05 -31.43
C ALA A 129 -4.56 -15.99 -30.38
N ASP A 130 -4.19 -16.02 -29.10
CA ASP A 130 -5.06 -15.52 -28.05
C ASP A 130 -5.03 -13.99 -28.09
N HIS A 131 -6.22 -13.40 -28.11
CA HIS A 131 -6.42 -11.97 -27.94
C HIS A 131 -5.54 -11.45 -26.80
N PRO A 132 -4.86 -10.29 -26.95
CA PRO A 132 -4.23 -9.67 -25.79
C PRO A 132 -5.36 -9.25 -24.85
N VAL A 133 -5.60 -10.06 -23.81
CA VAL A 133 -6.11 -9.54 -22.54
C VAL A 133 -5.20 -8.37 -22.23
N SER A 134 -5.75 -7.15 -22.28
CA SER A 134 -5.00 -5.92 -22.05
C SER A 134 -4.05 -6.16 -20.89
N ALA A 135 -2.75 -6.10 -21.16
CA ALA A 135 -1.74 -6.30 -20.13
C ALA A 135 -2.18 -5.43 -18.95
N PRO A 136 -2.29 -6.00 -17.74
CA PRO A 136 -2.61 -5.18 -16.58
C PRO A 136 -1.62 -4.01 -16.59
N GLY A 137 -2.14 -2.78 -16.48
CA GLY A 137 -1.36 -1.55 -16.63
C GLY A 137 -0.14 -1.52 -15.72
N ARG A 138 0.63 -0.44 -15.73
CA ARG A 138 1.74 -0.33 -14.77
C ARG A 138 1.18 -0.13 -13.36
N ALA A 139 1.86 -0.65 -12.32
CA ALA A 139 1.43 -0.39 -10.94
C ALA A 139 1.36 1.12 -10.67
N ARG A 140 2.25 1.89 -11.31
CA ARG A 140 2.26 3.35 -11.31
C ARG A 140 1.00 4.00 -11.88
N ASP A 141 0.28 3.36 -12.80
CA ASP A 141 -0.98 3.90 -13.34
C ASP A 141 -2.06 3.94 -12.26
N HIS A 142 -2.09 2.93 -11.37
CA HIS A 142 -2.98 2.90 -10.21
C HIS A 142 -2.65 4.00 -9.21
N LEU A 143 -1.35 4.25 -8.94
CA LEU A 143 -0.91 5.35 -8.07
C LEU A 143 -1.35 6.71 -8.63
N THR A 144 -1.06 6.95 -9.90
CA THR A 144 -1.35 8.22 -10.59
C THR A 144 -2.85 8.53 -10.53
N ARG A 145 -3.68 7.52 -10.82
CA ARG A 145 -5.13 7.68 -10.77
C ARG A 145 -5.65 7.94 -9.36
N ALA A 146 -5.15 7.19 -8.37
CA ALA A 146 -5.54 7.39 -6.98
C ALA A 146 -5.18 8.82 -6.53
N ALA A 147 -3.98 9.29 -6.86
CA ALA A 147 -3.53 10.64 -6.55
C ALA A 147 -4.44 11.71 -7.17
N VAL A 148 -4.80 11.59 -8.46
CA VAL A 148 -5.74 12.51 -9.11
C VAL A 148 -7.09 12.52 -8.39
N THR A 149 -7.63 11.35 -8.06
CA THR A 149 -8.94 11.25 -7.40
C THR A 149 -8.92 11.84 -5.98
N LEU A 150 -7.82 11.67 -5.25
CA LEU A 150 -7.63 12.23 -3.92
C LEU A 150 -7.49 13.76 -3.96
N ARG A 151 -6.82 14.33 -4.96
CA ARG A 151 -6.66 15.79 -5.11
C ARG A 151 -7.96 16.52 -5.39
N ILE A 152 -8.88 15.89 -6.12
CA ILE A 152 -10.18 16.51 -6.46
C ILE A 152 -11.24 16.27 -5.38
N ARG A 153 -10.96 15.43 -4.38
CA ARG A 153 -11.90 15.22 -3.27
C ARG A 153 -11.95 16.45 -2.38
N ASP A 154 -13.13 16.69 -1.79
CA ASP A 154 -13.27 17.65 -0.70
C ASP A 154 -12.29 17.28 0.43
N PRO A 155 -11.48 18.23 0.94
CA PRO A 155 -10.56 17.99 2.06
C PRO A 155 -11.23 17.42 3.33
N ARG A 156 -12.55 17.61 3.47
CA ARG A 156 -13.36 17.09 4.58
C ARG A 156 -14.11 15.80 4.22
N ALA A 157 -14.03 15.33 2.98
CA ALA A 157 -14.70 14.11 2.57
C ALA A 157 -14.04 12.89 3.23
N VAL A 158 -14.82 12.20 4.03
CA VAL A 158 -14.45 10.93 4.63
C VAL A 158 -14.41 9.82 3.56
N MET A 159 -13.43 8.93 3.65
CA MET A 159 -13.29 7.77 2.77
C MET A 159 -13.53 6.50 3.56
N ARG A 160 -14.33 5.58 3.02
CA ARG A 160 -14.50 4.25 3.61
C ARG A 160 -13.47 3.28 3.05
N ARG A 161 -13.22 2.17 3.74
CA ARG A 161 -12.36 1.09 3.25
C ARG A 161 -12.77 0.62 1.85
N GLN A 162 -14.06 0.45 1.59
CA GLN A 162 -14.53 0.03 0.27
C GLN A 162 -14.20 1.07 -0.82
N ASP A 163 -14.41 2.36 -0.56
CA ASP A 163 -14.06 3.43 -1.51
C ASP A 163 -12.56 3.40 -1.85
N LEU A 164 -11.71 3.11 -0.85
CA LEU A 164 -10.26 2.96 -1.05
C LEU A 164 -9.91 1.76 -1.95
N LEU A 165 -10.58 0.63 -1.75
CA LEU A 165 -10.39 -0.55 -2.61
C LEU A 165 -10.91 -0.29 -4.04
N ASP A 166 -12.00 0.45 -4.17
CA ASP A 166 -12.60 0.79 -5.46
C ASP A 166 -11.71 1.74 -6.28
N LEU A 167 -10.94 2.63 -5.62
CA LEU A 167 -9.99 3.55 -6.25
C LEU A 167 -8.99 2.85 -7.18
N VAL A 168 -8.54 1.65 -6.79
CA VAL A 168 -7.50 0.92 -7.52
C VAL A 168 -8.05 -0.22 -8.38
N THR A 169 -9.25 -0.74 -8.08
CA THR A 169 -9.81 -1.92 -8.75
C THR A 169 -10.70 -1.61 -9.96
N HIS A 170 -11.38 -0.46 -9.99
CA HIS A 170 -12.33 -0.17 -11.08
C HIS A 170 -11.66 0.54 -12.24
N ALA A 171 -11.27 -0.12 -13.33
CA ALA A 171 -11.03 0.58 -14.60
C ALA A 171 -12.31 1.34 -15.03
N PRO A 172 -12.23 2.58 -15.55
CA PRO A 172 -13.40 3.17 -16.20
C PRO A 172 -13.81 2.22 -17.34
N ARG A 173 -15.08 1.83 -17.37
CA ARG A 173 -15.68 1.12 -18.51
C ARG A 173 -15.76 2.04 -19.71
#